data_AF-A0A519VTH0-F1
#
_entry.id   AF-A0A519VTH0-F1
#
_cell.length_a   1.000
_cell.length_b   1.000
_cell.length_c   1.000
_cell.angle_alpha   90.00
_cell.angle_beta   90.00
_cell.angle_gamma   90.00
#
_symmetry.space_group_name_H-M   'P 1'
#
loop_
_entity.id
_entity.type
_entity.pdbx_description
1 polymer ?
#
loop_
_entity_poly.entity_id
_entity_poly.type
_entity_poly.pdbx_seq_one_letter_code
_entity_poly.pdbx_strand_id
1 'polypeptide(L)'
;MKTVTNAAGIVYYNPTTQEYRVSVPQPGTYDSVDIGVVCGTLPATLQANGTTVLVTGIFKEYDQVPPQPLPVGYTCYYLEVAAISRR
;
A
#
# COMPACT_ATOMS: atom_id res chain seq x y z
N MET A 1 7.08 5.54 11.83
CA MET A 1 5.76 4.87 11.79
C MET A 1 4.69 5.90 11.47
N LYS A 2 3.74 5.57 10.57
CA LYS A 2 2.66 6.46 10.14
C LYS A 2 1.34 5.70 10.15
N THR A 3 0.36 6.17 10.91
CA THR A 3 -0.95 5.53 10.98
C THR A 3 -1.85 6.05 9.86
N VAL A 4 -2.59 5.14 9.22
CA VAL A 4 -3.65 5.48 8.26
C VAL A 4 -4.97 4.96 8.76
N THR A 5 -6.02 5.77 8.65
CA THR A 5 -7.37 5.42 9.08
C THR A 5 -8.33 5.69 7.94
N ASN A 6 -9.06 4.65 7.52
CA ASN A 6 -10.04 4.71 6.45
C ASN A 6 -9.54 5.42 5.18
N ALA A 7 -8.27 5.19 4.84
CA ALA A 7 -7.63 5.84 3.71
C ALA A 7 -7.97 5.11 2.40
N ALA A 8 -8.28 5.86 1.35
CA ALA A 8 -8.49 5.28 0.03
C ALA A 8 -7.15 4.81 -0.55
N GLY A 9 -7.10 3.56 -1.00
CA GLY A 9 -5.94 3.00 -1.65
C GLY A 9 -6.30 2.18 -2.88
N ILE A 10 -5.27 1.80 -3.64
CA ILE A 10 -5.38 0.96 -4.82
C ILE A 10 -4.48 -0.26 -4.63
N VAL A 11 -5.07 -1.45 -4.76
CA VAL A 11 -4.33 -2.72 -4.73
C VAL A 11 -3.66 -2.94 -6.08
N TYR A 12 -2.41 -3.37 -6.04
CA TYR A 12 -1.69 -3.87 -7.21
C TYR A 12 -0.73 -4.99 -6.81
N TYR A 13 -0.51 -5.91 -7.73
CA TYR A 13 0.44 -7.01 -7.60
C TYR A 13 1.80 -6.56 -8.11
N ASN A 14 2.84 -6.78 -7.30
CA ASN A 14 4.22 -6.61 -7.74
C ASN A 14 4.75 -7.96 -8.24
N PRO A 15 5.00 -8.13 -9.56
CA PRO A 15 5.47 -9.39 -10.11
C PRO A 15 6.90 -9.74 -9.71
N THR A 16 7.74 -8.75 -9.40
CA THR A 16 9.17 -8.95 -9.04
C THR A 16 9.32 -9.58 -7.66
N THR A 17 8.47 -9.18 -6.72
CA THR A 17 8.46 -9.67 -5.33
C THR A 17 7.32 -10.65 -5.05
N GLN A 18 6.47 -10.91 -6.05
CA GLN A 18 5.33 -11.82 -5.96
C GLN A 18 4.36 -11.52 -4.80
N GLU A 19 4.12 -10.24 -4.55
CA GLU A 19 3.34 -9.76 -3.40
C GLU A 19 2.33 -8.69 -3.79
N TYR A 20 1.24 -8.58 -3.03
CA TYR A 20 0.26 -7.50 -3.18
C TYR A 20 0.68 -6.27 -2.37
N ARG A 21 0.50 -5.11 -2.98
CA ARG A 21 0.78 -3.81 -2.41
C ARG A 21 -0.45 -2.90 -2.48
N VAL A 22 -0.49 -1.92 -1.60
CA VAL A 22 -1.55 -0.89 -1.57
C VAL A 22 -0.90 0.47 -1.74
N SER A 23 -1.22 1.16 -2.83
CA SER A 23 -0.86 2.57 -3.01
C SER A 23 -1.88 3.46 -2.32
N VAL A 24 -1.45 4.32 -1.41
CA VAL A 24 -2.28 5.28 -0.68
C VAL A 24 -1.77 6.69 -0.98
N PRO A 25 -2.52 7.52 -1.71
CA PRO A 25 -2.17 8.91 -1.93
C PRO A 25 -2.08 9.68 -0.60
N GLN A 26 -1.07 10.52 -0.44
CA GLN A 26 -0.92 11.34 0.76
C GLN A 26 -1.94 12.48 0.75
N PRO A 27 -2.77 12.64 1.80
CA PRO A 27 -3.74 13.73 1.87
C PRO A 27 -3.08 15.11 1.71
N GLY A 28 -3.67 15.96 0.86
CA GLY A 28 -3.16 17.32 0.62
C GLY A 28 -1.99 17.42 -0.37
N THR A 29 -1.59 16.31 -1.00
CA THR A 29 -0.58 16.28 -2.06
C THR A 29 -1.20 15.89 -3.40
N TYR A 30 -0.59 16.31 -4.51
CA TYR A 30 -1.02 15.92 -5.86
C TYR A 30 -0.33 14.65 -6.35
N ASP A 31 0.93 14.47 -5.96
CA ASP A 31 1.87 13.50 -6.55
C ASP A 31 2.56 12.59 -5.53
N SER A 32 2.30 12.76 -4.22
CA SER A 32 2.93 11.94 -3.18
C SER A 32 2.09 10.72 -2.83
N VAL A 33 2.72 9.54 -2.85
CA VAL A 33 2.05 8.25 -2.65
C VAL A 33 2.84 7.38 -1.70
N ASP A 34 2.17 6.84 -0.68
CA ASP A 34 2.72 5.80 0.18
C ASP A 34 2.39 4.43 -0.43
N ILE A 35 3.41 3.62 -0.68
CA ILE A 35 3.27 2.22 -1.09
C ILE A 35 3.37 1.36 0.16
N GLY A 36 2.31 0.61 0.46
CA GLY A 36 2.29 -0.40 1.49
C GLY A 36 2.51 -1.80 0.96
N VAL A 37 3.60 -2.44 1.35
CA VAL A 37 3.75 -3.89 1.25
C VAL A 37 2.93 -4.53 2.36
N VAL A 38 1.87 -5.26 2.01
CA VAL A 38 0.94 -5.81 3.01
C VAL A 38 1.66 -6.87 3.85
N CYS A 39 1.74 -6.66 5.17
CA CYS A 39 2.23 -7.67 6.09
C CYS A 39 1.17 -8.78 6.22
N GLY A 40 1.37 -9.89 5.50
CA GLY A 40 0.48 -11.06 5.53
C GLY A 40 -0.28 -11.26 4.22
N THR A 41 -1.46 -11.90 4.30
CA THR A 41 -2.27 -12.22 3.12
C THR A 41 -3.44 -11.26 2.98
N LEU A 42 -3.56 -10.66 1.80
CA LEU A 42 -4.73 -9.87 1.42
C LEU A 42 -5.90 -10.82 1.13
N PRO A 43 -7.16 -10.51 1.52
CA PRO A 43 -8.31 -11.33 1.15
C PRO A 43 -8.40 -11.55 -0.36
N ALA A 44 -8.71 -12.77 -0.80
CA ALA A 44 -8.75 -13.13 -2.23
C ALA A 44 -9.69 -12.24 -3.06
N THR A 45 -10.76 -11.72 -2.46
CA THR A 45 -11.71 -10.80 -3.10
C THR A 45 -11.12 -9.42 -3.43
N LEU A 46 -9.97 -9.09 -2.82
CA LEU A 46 -9.25 -7.84 -3.04
C LEU A 46 -7.96 -8.03 -3.84
N GLN A 47 -7.59 -9.28 -4.15
CA GLN A 47 -6.39 -9.65 -4.91
C GLN A 47 -6.59 -9.44 -6.42
N ALA A 48 -6.85 -8.20 -6.82
CA ALA A 48 -6.95 -7.81 -8.21
C ALA A 48 -6.36 -6.41 -8.42
N ASN A 49 -5.58 -6.27 -9.49
CA ASN A 49 -4.96 -4.99 -9.86
C ASN A 49 -6.02 -3.92 -10.10
N GLY A 50 -5.80 -2.73 -9.55
CA GLY A 50 -6.73 -1.61 -9.66
C GLY A 50 -7.91 -1.67 -8.68
N THR A 51 -7.96 -2.67 -7.79
CA THR A 51 -9.02 -2.73 -6.78
C THR A 51 -8.91 -1.56 -5.82
N THR A 52 -9.95 -0.73 -5.78
CA THR A 52 -10.07 0.37 -4.82
C THR A 52 -10.48 -0.16 -3.46
N VAL A 53 -9.73 0.23 -2.43
CA VAL A 53 -9.92 -0.23 -1.06
C VAL A 53 -9.96 0.94 -0.09
N LEU A 54 -10.59 0.72 1.06
CA LEU A 54 -10.43 1.53 2.26
C LEU A 54 -9.55 0.76 3.22
N VAL A 55 -8.43 1.36 3.64
CA VAL A 55 -7.45 0.73 4.52
C VAL A 55 -7.29 1.50 5.83
N THR A 56 -7.27 0.75 6.92
CA THR A 56 -6.88 1.22 8.25
C THR A 56 -5.72 0.36 8.73
N GLY A 57 -4.63 0.98 9.17
CA GLY A 57 -3.41 0.26 9.49
C GLY A 57 -2.24 1.19 9.82
N ILE A 58 -1.05 0.61 9.87
CA ILE A 58 0.19 1.31 10.23
C ILE A 58 1.24 1.05 9.15
N PHE A 59 1.74 2.13 8.55
CA PHE A 59 2.96 2.11 7.76
C PHE A 59 4.19 2.11 8.67
N LYS A 60 4.99 1.05 8.54
CA LYS A 60 6.31 0.90 9.15
C LYS A 60 7.37 1.13 8.10
N GLU A 61 8.52 1.61 8.57
CA GLU A 61 9.67 1.87 7.69
C GLU A 61 10.02 0.61 6.91
N TYR A 62 10.28 0.78 5.61
CA TYR A 62 10.75 -0.29 4.75
C TYR A 62 12.28 -0.30 4.83
N ASP A 63 12.83 -1.29 5.51
CA ASP A 63 14.28 -1.41 5.79
C ASP A 63 15.06 -2.09 4.64
N GLN A 64 14.36 -2.44 3.56
CA GLN A 64 14.95 -3.04 2.36
C GLN A 64 15.09 -2.01 1.24
N VAL A 65 16.04 -2.24 0.34
CA VAL A 65 16.07 -1.49 -0.93
C VAL A 65 14.84 -1.88 -1.74
N PRO A 66 14.01 -0.94 -2.21
CA PRO A 66 12.90 -1.26 -3.08
C PRO A 66 13.39 -2.06 -4.29
N PRO A 67 12.75 -3.19 -4.63
CA PRO A 67 13.20 -4.08 -5.70
C PRO A 67 13.12 -3.44 -7.09
N GLN A 68 12.47 -2.28 -7.20
CA GLN A 68 12.35 -1.49 -8.41
C GLN A 68 12.47 0.00 -8.07
N PRO A 69 13.02 0.83 -8.99
CA PRO A 69 13.00 2.27 -8.85
C PRO A 69 11.57 2.76 -8.64
N LEU A 70 11.37 3.56 -7.60
CA LEU A 70 10.10 4.21 -7.36
C LEU A 70 10.07 5.55 -8.08
N PRO A 71 8.92 5.96 -8.66
CA PRO A 71 8.78 7.31 -9.17
C PRO A 71 9.02 8.34 -8.06
N VAL A 72 9.43 9.54 -8.44
CA VAL A 72 9.53 10.67 -7.50
C VAL A 72 8.17 10.89 -6.83
N GLY A 73 8.17 11.13 -5.51
CA GLY A 73 6.96 11.26 -4.69
C GLY A 73 6.45 9.95 -4.09
N TYR A 74 7.00 8.81 -4.49
CA TYR A 74 6.59 7.50 -3.95
C TYR A 74 7.52 7.05 -2.84
N THR A 75 6.95 6.61 -1.72
CA THR A 75 7.70 6.08 -0.59
C THR A 75 7.20 4.68 -0.23
N CYS A 76 8.12 3.72 -0.08
CA CYS A 76 7.78 2.34 0.29
C CYS A 76 7.75 2.16 1.81
N TYR A 77 6.77 1.41 2.28
CA TYR A 77 6.57 1.05 3.67
C TYR A 77 6.12 -0.41 3.77
N TYR A 78 6.37 -1.03 4.92
CA TYR A 78 5.57 -2.19 5.33
C TYR A 78 4.22 -1.71 5.85
N LEU A 79 3.13 -2.35 5.45
CA LEU A 79 1.77 -2.00 5.84
C LEU A 79 1.19 -3.11 6.72
N GLU A 80 1.09 -2.82 8.01
CA GLU A 80 0.35 -3.64 8.95
C GLU A 80 -1.14 -3.26 8.86
N VAL A 81 -1.93 -4.14 8.25
CA VAL A 81 -3.36 -3.90 8.02
C VAL A 81 -4.15 -4.28 9.27
N ALA A 82 -4.84 -3.30 9.86
CA ALA A 82 -5.80 -3.54 10.93
C ALA A 82 -7.20 -3.84 10.37
N ALA A 83 -7.60 -3.13 9.31
CA ALA A 83 -8.84 -3.40 8.58
C ALA A 83 -8.69 -2.99 7.11
N ILE A 84 -9.27 -3.78 6.21
CA ILE A 84 -9.32 -3.47 4.78
C ILE A 84 -10.63 -3.94 4.18
N SER A 85 -11.26 -3.09 3.36
CA SER A 85 -12.49 -3.43 2.65
C SER A 85 -12.46 -2.85 1.24
N ARG A 86 -13.26 -3.42 0.35
CA ARG A 86 -13.50 -2.80 -0.96
C ARG A 86 -14.18 -1.44 -0.77
N ARG A 87 -13.75 -0.45 -1.53
CA ARG A 87 -14.38 0.87 -1.62
C ARG A 87 -15.49 0.86 -2.66
#